data_AF-W4EWH1-F1
#
_entry.id   AF-W4EWH1-F1
#
_cell.length_a   1.000
_cell.length_b   1.000
_cell.length_c   1.000
_cell.angle_alpha   90.00
_cell.angle_beta   90.00
_cell.angle_gamma   90.00
#
_symmetry.space_group_name_H-M   'P 1'
#
loop_
_entity.id
_entity.type
_entity.pdbx_description
1 polymer ?
#
loop_
_entity_poly.entity_id
_entity_poly.type
_entity_poly.pdbx_seq_one_letter_code
_entity_poly.pdbx_strand_id
1 'polypeptide(L)'
;MPVLIKDSQSRKSILVSCDHCHSPFELSNYKKESVILNQNPLSNPQSVDGINKDIEHIYFNCPSCGHAYTCYYTDEHIRAMQANLRKVQRKQSHRPTAAKARQANELHQSIKQAMQLLRIQVETHDK
;
A
#
# COMPACT_ATOMS: atom_id res chain seq x y z
N MET A 1 16.25 5.89 -11.20
CA MET A 1 15.27 4.79 -11.41
C MET A 1 15.93 3.49 -11.01
N PRO A 2 15.44 2.72 -10.03
CA PRO A 2 16.06 1.46 -9.65
C PRO A 2 15.80 0.39 -10.73
N VAL A 3 16.85 -0.31 -11.13
CA VAL A 3 16.87 -1.35 -12.17
C VAL A 3 16.49 -2.69 -11.54
N LEU A 4 15.49 -3.38 -12.11
CA LEU A 4 15.04 -4.71 -11.67
C LEU A 4 15.78 -5.80 -12.46
N ILE A 5 16.62 -6.59 -11.80
CA ILE A 5 17.25 -7.78 -12.37
C ILE A 5 16.33 -8.98 -12.10
N LYS A 6 15.88 -9.67 -13.16
CA LYS A 6 15.00 -10.85 -13.07
C LYS A 6 15.81 -12.11 -13.29
N ASP A 7 15.98 -12.91 -12.24
CA ASP A 7 16.33 -14.32 -12.39
C ASP A 7 15.12 -15.20 -12.02
N SER A 8 14.94 -16.29 -12.74
CA SER A 8 13.91 -17.32 -12.59
C SER A 8 14.23 -18.27 -11.42
N GLN A 9 13.21 -18.77 -10.72
CA GLN A 9 13.29 -19.87 -9.72
C GLN A 9 14.05 -19.60 -8.40
N SER A 10 13.35 -19.06 -7.42
CA SER A 10 13.52 -19.22 -5.95
C SER A 10 12.46 -18.30 -5.32
N ARG A 11 12.09 -18.45 -4.04
CA ARG A 11 11.42 -17.33 -3.33
C ARG A 11 12.48 -16.24 -3.16
N LYS A 12 12.79 -15.51 -4.24
CA LYS A 12 13.90 -14.57 -4.28
C LYS A 12 13.59 -13.45 -3.30
N SER A 13 14.36 -13.39 -2.24
CA SER A 13 14.40 -12.21 -1.38
C SER A 13 14.67 -11.01 -2.28
N ILE A 14 13.75 -10.05 -2.26
CA ILE A 14 13.88 -8.83 -3.04
C ILE A 14 14.85 -7.95 -2.25
N LEU A 15 16.10 -7.88 -2.70
CA LEU A 15 17.09 -6.96 -2.15
C LEU A 15 16.83 -5.55 -2.69
N VAL A 16 16.70 -4.59 -1.79
CA VAL A 16 16.56 -3.16 -2.09
C VAL A 16 17.62 -2.39 -1.33
N SER A 17 18.17 -1.36 -1.96
CA SER A 17 19.07 -0.42 -1.30
C SER A 17 18.28 0.77 -0.77
N CYS A 18 18.60 1.19 0.46
CA CYS A 18 18.09 2.43 1.02
C CYS A 18 18.64 3.62 0.22
N ASP A 19 17.81 4.55 -0.19
CA ASP A 19 18.23 5.80 -0.84
C ASP A 19 18.88 6.79 0.15
N HIS A 20 18.66 6.62 1.46
CA HIS A 20 19.19 7.49 2.51
C HIS A 20 20.57 7.04 3.03
N CYS A 21 20.76 5.75 3.29
CA CYS A 21 22.00 5.21 3.86
C CYS A 21 22.74 4.24 2.93
N HIS A 22 22.18 3.96 1.74
CA HIS A 22 22.73 3.04 0.74
C HIS A 22 22.93 1.59 1.21
N SER A 23 22.50 1.25 2.43
CA SER A 23 22.58 -0.11 2.95
C SER A 23 21.58 -1.01 2.22
N PRO A 24 22.00 -2.19 1.74
CA PRO A 24 21.10 -3.18 1.16
C PRO A 24 20.30 -3.89 2.25
N PHE A 25 19.04 -4.20 1.99
CA PHE A 25 18.19 -5.00 2.86
C PHE A 25 17.18 -5.85 2.06
N GLU A 26 16.74 -6.96 2.64
CA GLU A 26 15.73 -7.85 2.03
C GLU A 26 14.30 -7.41 2.42
N LEU A 27 13.43 -7.19 1.44
CA LEU A 27 12.01 -6.87 1.69
C LEU A 27 11.23 -8.06 2.28
N SER A 28 11.68 -9.30 2.06
CA SER A 28 11.02 -10.49 2.60
C SER A 28 11.01 -10.55 4.12
N ASN A 29 11.96 -9.87 4.77
CA ASN A 29 12.07 -9.82 6.23
C ASN A 29 11.34 -8.59 6.81
N TYR A 30 10.70 -7.77 5.99
CA TYR A 30 10.00 -6.59 6.46
C TYR A 30 8.66 -6.96 7.11
N LYS A 31 8.48 -6.52 8.36
CA LYS A 31 7.23 -6.63 9.08
C LYS A 31 6.33 -5.47 8.69
N LYS A 32 5.28 -5.73 7.89
CA LYS A 32 4.28 -4.72 7.54
C LYS A 32 3.73 -4.02 8.79
N GLU A 33 4.13 -2.77 8.97
CA GLU A 33 3.52 -1.84 9.92
C GLU A 33 2.38 -1.08 9.25
N SER A 34 1.33 -0.85 10.03
CA SER A 34 0.19 -0.02 9.65
C SER A 34 -0.19 0.84 10.84
N VAL A 35 -0.29 2.14 10.63
CA VAL A 35 -0.74 3.09 11.65
C VAL A 35 -2.01 3.77 11.15
N ILE A 36 -3.00 3.88 12.02
CA ILE A 36 -4.17 4.72 11.77
C ILE A 36 -3.73 6.16 12.05
N LEU A 37 -3.66 6.97 11.00
CA LEU A 37 -3.38 8.40 11.14
C LEU A 37 -4.52 8.98 12.00
N ASN A 38 -4.18 9.59 13.14
CA ASN A 38 -5.07 10.19 14.17
C ASN A 38 -5.42 9.37 15.43
N GLN A 39 -4.74 8.24 15.75
CA GLN A 39 -4.95 7.52 17.02
C GLN A 39 -3.70 7.38 17.93
N ASN A 40 -2.58 8.03 17.59
CA ASN A 40 -1.35 7.87 18.36
C ASN A 40 -1.15 9.04 19.36
N PRO A 41 -1.23 8.84 20.69
CA PRO A 41 -1.09 9.92 21.66
C PRO A 41 0.34 10.46 21.81
N LEU A 42 1.34 9.86 21.14
CA LEU A 42 2.76 10.23 21.24
C LEU A 42 3.38 10.86 19.97
N SER A 43 2.62 11.02 18.88
CA SER A 43 3.08 11.76 17.70
C SER A 43 2.30 13.07 17.60
N ASN A 44 3.05 14.18 17.66
CA ASN A 44 2.68 15.58 17.40
C ASN A 44 1.19 15.82 17.01
N PRO A 45 0.39 16.53 17.83
CA PRO A 45 -1.01 16.81 17.57
C PRO A 45 -1.15 17.96 16.59
N GLN A 46 -0.81 17.73 15.33
CA GLN A 46 -1.45 18.47 14.25
C GLN A 46 -2.57 17.59 13.74
N SER A 47 -3.65 17.58 14.52
CA SER A 47 -4.97 17.14 14.11
C SER A 47 -5.27 17.78 12.75
N VAL A 48 -5.20 16.97 11.70
CA VAL A 48 -5.59 17.42 10.37
C VAL A 48 -7.12 17.48 10.39
N ASP A 49 -7.64 18.64 10.77
CA ASP A 49 -9.07 18.98 10.77
C ASP A 49 -9.60 18.89 9.33
N GLY A 50 -9.93 17.68 8.89
CA GLY A 50 -10.40 17.40 7.54
C GLY A 50 -10.05 16.01 7.00
N ILE A 51 -9.13 15.28 7.64
CA ILE A 51 -8.76 13.93 7.23
C ILE A 51 -9.53 12.90 8.06
N ASN A 52 -10.32 12.05 7.40
CA ASN A 52 -11.09 10.97 8.03
C ASN A 52 -10.24 10.18 9.03
N LYS A 53 -10.77 9.94 10.23
CA LYS A 53 -10.11 9.26 11.37
C LYS A 53 -9.73 7.78 11.12
N ASP A 54 -9.82 7.31 9.88
CA ASP A 54 -9.71 5.90 9.51
C ASP A 54 -8.80 5.65 8.28
N ILE A 55 -7.89 6.59 8.00
CA ILE A 55 -6.82 6.37 7.04
C ILE A 55 -5.74 5.51 7.70
N GLU A 56 -5.48 4.35 7.11
CA GLU A 56 -4.33 3.52 7.40
C GLU A 56 -3.17 3.88 6.48
N HIS A 57 -2.02 4.17 7.09
CA HIS A 57 -0.75 4.34 6.41
C HIS A 57 0.05 3.05 6.51
N ILE A 58 0.31 2.42 5.36
CA ILE A 58 1.16 1.24 5.26
C ILE A 58 2.52 1.72 4.78
N TYR A 59 3.54 1.52 5.62
CA TYR A 59 4.91 1.91 5.33
C TYR A 59 5.88 0.80 5.69
N PHE A 60 7.17 1.01 5.39
CA PHE A 60 8.28 0.21 5.87
C PHE A 60 9.52 0.99 6.21
N ASN A 61 10.21 0.57 7.27
CA ASN A 61 11.40 1.25 7.73
C ASN A 61 12.66 0.54 7.24
N CYS A 62 13.66 1.30 6.80
CA CYS A 62 14.99 0.77 6.58
C CYS A 62 15.54 0.24 7.91
N PRO A 63 16.01 -1.02 7.98
CA PRO A 63 16.54 -1.59 9.22
C PRO A 63 17.86 -0.94 9.67
N SER A 64 18.59 -0.28 8.75
CA SER A 64 19.89 0.33 9.04
C SER A 64 19.77 1.76 9.56
N CYS A 65 18.89 2.57 8.98
CA CYS A 65 18.78 4.00 9.31
C CYS A 65 17.39 4.43 9.83
N GLY A 66 16.40 3.54 9.82
CA GLY A 66 15.04 3.85 10.25
C GLY A 66 14.21 4.68 9.27
N HIS A 67 14.73 5.01 8.08
CA HIS A 67 14.00 5.79 7.10
C HIS A 67 12.72 5.07 6.64
N ALA A 68 11.57 5.77 6.72
CA ALA A 68 10.26 5.22 6.43
C ALA A 68 9.88 5.41 4.95
N TYR A 69 9.53 4.32 4.29
CA TYR A 69 9.05 4.25 2.92
C TYR A 69 7.56 3.96 2.91
N THR A 70 6.75 4.89 2.40
CA THR A 70 5.32 4.67 2.21
C THR A 70 5.07 3.64 1.10
N CYS A 71 4.37 2.56 1.42
CA CYS A 71 3.84 1.64 0.41
C CYS A 71 2.56 2.20 -0.20
N TYR A 72 1.54 2.40 0.63
CA TYR A 72 0.23 2.88 0.20
C TYR A 72 -0.59 3.41 1.39
N TYR A 73 -1.57 4.25 1.07
CA TYR A 73 -2.62 4.68 1.99
C TYR A 73 -3.92 3.95 1.65
N THR A 74 -4.72 3.63 2.66
CA THR A 74 -6.06 3.08 2.46
C THR A 74 -7.03 3.66 3.48
N ASP A 75 -8.29 3.81 3.10
CA ASP A 75 -9.39 4.18 3.99
C ASP A 75 -10.43 3.05 4.04
N GLU A 76 -11.49 3.25 4.83
CA GLU A 76 -12.60 2.30 4.96
C GLU A 76 -13.22 1.96 3.60
N HIS A 77 -13.42 2.97 2.75
CA HIS A 77 -14.05 2.81 1.44
C HIS A 77 -13.20 1.94 0.49
N ILE A 78 -11.90 2.19 0.41
CA ILE A 78 -10.95 1.39 -0.36
C ILE A 78 -10.89 -0.03 0.19
N ARG A 79 -10.86 -0.21 1.53
CA ARG A 79 -10.90 -1.55 2.14
C ARG A 79 -12.18 -2.31 1.78
N ALA A 80 -13.33 -1.63 1.73
CA ALA A 80 -14.59 -2.22 1.29
C ALA A 80 -14.55 -2.65 -0.18
N MET A 81 -14.02 -1.80 -1.06
CA MET A 81 -13.82 -2.15 -2.48
C MET A 81 -12.87 -3.34 -2.66
N GLN A 82 -11.75 -3.36 -1.94
CA GLN A 82 -10.82 -4.50 -1.95
C GLN A 82 -11.47 -5.79 -1.43
N ALA A 83 -12.32 -5.69 -0.40
CA ALA A 83 -13.09 -6.83 0.09
C ALA A 83 -14.07 -7.35 -0.97
N ASN A 84 -14.74 -6.46 -1.70
CA ASN A 84 -15.60 -6.82 -2.82
C ASN A 84 -14.82 -7.48 -3.96
N LEU A 85 -13.64 -6.96 -4.31
CA LEU A 85 -12.78 -7.58 -5.32
C LEU A 85 -12.37 -9.00 -4.91
N ARG A 86 -11.98 -9.21 -3.65
CA ARG A 86 -11.68 -10.54 -3.11
C ARG A 86 -12.89 -11.48 -3.19
N LYS A 87 -14.10 -10.98 -2.89
CA LYS A 87 -15.34 -11.77 -3.02
C LYS A 87 -15.60 -12.16 -4.49
N VAL A 88 -15.45 -11.23 -5.43
CA VAL A 88 -15.63 -11.49 -6.86
C VAL A 88 -14.61 -12.52 -7.34
N GLN A 89 -13.33 -12.36 -7.00
CA GLN A 89 -12.26 -13.29 -7.38
C GLN A 89 -12.47 -14.69 -6.79
N ARG A 90 -12.86 -14.80 -5.51
CA ARG A 90 -13.16 -16.11 -4.88
C ARG A 90 -14.33 -16.84 -5.53
N LYS A 91 -15.31 -16.10 -6.05
CA LYS A 91 -16.49 -16.66 -6.74
C LYS A 91 -16.24 -16.96 -8.22
N GLN A 92 -15.08 -16.60 -8.76
CA GLN A 92 -14.74 -16.95 -10.14
C GLN A 92 -14.29 -18.41 -10.19
N SER A 93 -14.93 -19.17 -11.08
CA SER A 93 -14.44 -20.49 -11.51
C SER A 93 -13.07 -20.36 -12.17
N HIS A 94 -12.34 -21.47 -12.30
CA HIS A 94 -11.04 -21.54 -12.98
C HIS A 94 -11.02 -20.87 -14.36
N ARG A 95 -12.19 -20.77 -15.02
CA ARG A 95 -12.41 -19.98 -16.23
C ARG A 95 -13.50 -18.91 -16.00
N PRO A 96 -13.16 -17.63 -15.78
CA PRO A 96 -14.16 -16.57 -15.66
C PRO A 96 -14.79 -16.25 -17.02
N THR A 97 -16.05 -15.82 -17.01
CA THR A 97 -16.69 -15.25 -18.20
C THR A 97 -16.09 -13.88 -18.51
N ALA A 98 -16.11 -13.47 -19.77
CA ALA A 98 -15.59 -12.15 -20.18
C ALA A 98 -16.24 -10.99 -19.39
N ALA A 99 -17.55 -11.08 -19.11
CA ALA A 99 -18.26 -10.10 -18.29
C ALA A 99 -17.73 -10.01 -16.85
N LYS A 100 -17.49 -11.15 -16.19
CA LYS A 100 -16.94 -11.19 -14.82
C LYS A 100 -15.49 -10.69 -14.78
N ALA A 101 -14.70 -10.98 -15.81
CA ALA A 101 -13.34 -10.47 -15.94
C ALA A 101 -13.31 -8.95 -16.11
N ARG A 102 -14.21 -8.38 -16.94
CA ARG A 102 -14.37 -6.93 -17.08
C ARG A 102 -14.76 -6.26 -15.77
N GLN A 103 -15.77 -6.79 -15.08
CA GLN A 103 -16.21 -6.27 -13.78
C GLN A 103 -15.07 -6.27 -12.74
N ALA A 104 -14.28 -7.33 -12.68
CA ALA A 104 -13.13 -7.40 -11.77
C ALA A 104 -12.04 -6.38 -12.14
N ASN A 105 -11.79 -6.17 -13.43
CA ASN A 105 -10.83 -5.19 -13.91
C ASN A 105 -11.28 -3.75 -13.64
N GLU A 106 -12.56 -3.43 -13.87
CA GLU A 106 -13.13 -2.13 -13.54
C GLU A 106 -12.98 -1.82 -12.06
N LEU A 107 -13.35 -2.77 -11.19
CA LEU A 107 -13.21 -2.61 -9.74
C LEU A 107 -11.74 -2.43 -9.32
N HIS A 108 -10.81 -3.14 -9.96
CA HIS A 108 -9.38 -2.98 -9.72
C HIS A 108 -8.89 -1.58 -10.12
N GLN A 109 -9.36 -1.05 -11.26
CA GLN A 109 -9.02 0.31 -11.70
C GLN A 109 -9.57 1.36 -10.74
N SER A 110 -10.81 1.21 -10.27
CA SER A 110 -11.41 2.11 -9.28
C SER A 110 -10.64 2.11 -7.97
N ILE A 111 -10.21 0.94 -7.48
CA ILE A 111 -9.36 0.82 -6.28
C ILE A 111 -8.04 1.56 -6.48
N LYS A 112 -7.38 1.39 -7.63
CA LYS A 112 -6.11 2.05 -7.94
C LYS A 112 -6.25 3.58 -7.95
N GLN A 113 -7.30 4.08 -8.60
CA GLN A 113 -7.60 5.51 -8.66
C GLN A 113 -7.88 6.08 -7.25
N ALA A 114 -8.70 5.39 -6.46
CA ALA A 114 -9.02 5.82 -5.11
C ALA A 114 -7.77 5.91 -4.21
N MET A 115 -6.89 4.90 -4.24
CA MET A 115 -5.62 4.95 -3.49
C MET A 115 -4.72 6.10 -3.94
N GLN A 116 -4.69 6.41 -5.24
CA GLN A 116 -3.90 7.52 -5.76
C GLN A 116 -4.44 8.89 -5.31
N LEU A 117 -5.77 9.07 -5.33
CA LEU A 117 -6.41 10.29 -4.83
C LEU A 117 -6.17 10.46 -3.33
N LEU A 118 -6.31 9.38 -2.56
CA LEU A 118 -6.04 9.40 -1.12
C LEU A 118 -4.60 9.79 -0.81
N ARG A 119 -3.64 9.24 -1.57
CA ARG A 119 -2.23 9.60 -1.44
C ARG A 119 -2.01 11.10 -1.66
N ILE A 120 -2.58 11.67 -2.72
CA ILE A 120 -2.45 13.11 -3.01
C ILE A 120 -3.06 13.91 -1.86
N GLN A 121 -4.23 13.52 -1.35
CA GLN A 121 -4.88 14.20 -0.24
C GLN A 121 -3.98 14.21 1.01
N VAL A 122 -3.46 13.06 1.45
CA VAL A 122 -2.59 13.00 2.63
C VAL A 122 -1.31 13.80 2.41
N GLU A 123 -0.59 13.58 1.31
CA GLU A 123 0.70 14.24 1.05
C GLU A 123 0.60 15.75 0.76
N THR A 124 -0.58 16.26 0.41
CA THR A 124 -0.80 17.71 0.22
C THR A 124 -1.20 18.43 1.50
N HIS A 125 -1.81 17.74 2.46
CA HIS A 125 -2.16 18.33 3.75
C HIS A 125 -0.97 18.35 4.74
N ASP A 126 0.03 17.49 4.53
CA ASP A 126 1.26 17.45 5.34
C ASP A 126 2.30 18.52 4.95
N LYS A 127 2.04 19.36 3.93
CA LYS A 127 2.95 20.43 3.45
C LYS A 127 2.47 21.81 3.83
#